data_AF-A0A2A3JPT0-F1
#
_entry.id   AF-A0A2A3JPT0-F1
#
_cell.length_a   1.000
_cell.length_b   1.000
_cell.length_c   1.000
_cell.angle_alpha   90.00
_cell.angle_beta   90.00
_cell.angle_gamma   90.00
#
_symmetry.space_group_name_H-M   'P 1'
#
loop_
_entity.id
_entity.type
_entity.pdbx_description
1 polymer ?
#
loop_
_entity_poly.entity_id
_entity_poly.type
_entity_poly.pdbx_seq_one_letter_code
_entity_poly.pdbx_strand_id
1 'polypeptide(L)'
;MFTPCDSTDIPALAVMLRGLHGHHVAHVPHRFHDRASEAELQAFLAEAMAEGACLCAYRVGQVPRGYLMWRWRLSEPPRSSTRSATPCSSTSGSSPRGGGAAWRGA
;
A
#
# COMPACT_ATOMS: atom_id res chain seq x y z
N MET A 1 1.59 -9.25 29.07
CA MET A 1 2.22 -10.24 28.19
C MET A 1 1.53 -10.17 26.83
N PHE A 2 2.22 -10.45 25.72
CA PHE A 2 1.58 -10.57 24.41
C PHE A 2 0.99 -11.97 24.26
N THR A 3 -0.29 -12.05 23.89
CA THR A 3 -0.98 -13.32 23.59
C THR A 3 -1.38 -13.35 22.12
N PRO A 4 -1.33 -14.51 21.46
CA PRO A 4 -1.91 -14.68 20.13
C PRO A 4 -3.37 -14.22 20.11
N CYS A 5 -3.81 -13.71 18.98
CA CYS A 5 -5.20 -13.34 18.75
C CYS A 5 -5.80 -14.17 17.62
N ASP A 6 -7.09 -14.45 17.74
CA ASP A 6 -7.89 -15.08 16.70
C ASP A 6 -8.98 -14.13 16.19
N SER A 7 -9.85 -14.62 15.31
CA SER A 7 -10.93 -13.83 14.72
C SER A 7 -11.92 -13.26 15.75
N THR A 8 -12.06 -13.90 16.92
CA THR A 8 -12.97 -13.44 17.99
C THR A 8 -12.46 -12.18 18.70
N ASP A 9 -11.16 -11.90 18.59
CA ASP A 9 -10.52 -10.72 19.18
C ASP A 9 -10.63 -9.46 18.32
N ILE A 10 -10.97 -9.62 17.03
CA ILE A 10 -11.00 -8.53 16.05
C ILE A 10 -11.87 -7.34 16.51
N PRO A 11 -13.10 -7.54 17.04
CA PRO A 11 -13.91 -6.41 17.48
C PRO A 11 -13.24 -5.60 18.59
N ALA A 12 -12.70 -6.26 19.61
CA ALA A 12 -12.03 -5.59 20.73
C ALA A 12 -10.77 -4.82 20.28
N LEU A 13 -10.05 -5.37 19.30
CA LEU A 13 -8.87 -4.73 18.72
C LEU A 13 -9.23 -3.53 17.85
N ALA A 14 -10.30 -3.59 17.07
CA ALA A 14 -10.76 -2.47 16.27
C ALA A 14 -11.17 -1.28 17.14
N VAL A 15 -11.91 -1.52 18.24
CA VAL A 15 -12.25 -0.50 19.24
C VAL A 15 -10.99 0.13 19.83
N MET A 16 -10.02 -0.69 20.23
CA MET A 16 -8.74 -0.22 20.79
C MET A 16 -7.96 0.63 19.78
N LEU A 17 -7.85 0.18 18.53
CA LEU A 17 -7.18 0.91 17.45
C LEU A 17 -7.85 2.25 17.15
N ARG A 18 -9.19 2.27 17.11
CA ARG A 18 -9.96 3.51 16.92
C ARG A 18 -9.69 4.51 18.04
N GLY A 19 -9.72 4.06 19.30
CA GLY A 19 -9.41 4.89 20.45
C GLY A 19 -7.97 5.43 20.42
N LEU A 20 -7.01 4.58 20.07
CA LEU A 20 -5.60 4.98 19.92
C LEU A 20 -5.41 6.00 18.79
N HIS A 21 -6.08 5.81 17.65
CA HIS A 21 -6.02 6.75 16.53
C HIS A 21 -6.63 8.11 16.90
N GLY A 22 -7.77 8.11 17.61
CA GLY A 22 -8.39 9.34 18.12
C GLY A 22 -7.47 10.12 19.05
N HIS A 23 -6.78 9.42 19.96
CA HIS A 23 -5.77 10.03 20.82
C HIS A 23 -4.61 10.65 20.01
N HIS A 24 -4.10 9.92 19.01
CA HIS A 24 -3.04 10.45 18.15
C HIS A 24 -3.48 11.65 17.31
N VAL A 25 -4.73 11.69 16.83
CA VAL A 25 -5.28 12.84 16.11
C VAL A 25 -5.37 14.06 17.02
N ALA A 26 -5.79 13.88 18.28
CA ALA A 26 -5.87 14.99 19.24
C ALA A 26 -4.49 15.61 19.56
N HIS A 27 -3.43 14.79 19.61
CA HIS A 27 -2.10 15.26 20.02
C HIS A 27 -1.14 15.53 18.85
N VAL A 28 -1.31 14.87 17.70
CA VAL A 28 -0.41 14.93 16.54
C VAL A 28 -1.23 14.94 15.22
N PRO A 29 -2.11 15.94 15.02
CA PRO A 29 -3.08 15.96 13.91
C PRO A 29 -2.44 16.03 12.52
N HIS A 30 -1.19 16.48 12.40
CA HIS A 30 -0.48 16.56 11.11
C HIS A 30 0.04 15.20 10.63
N ARG A 31 0.06 14.17 11.49
CA ARG A 31 0.59 12.83 11.18
C ARG A 31 -0.49 11.75 11.15
N PHE A 32 -1.60 11.96 11.85
CA PHE A 32 -2.67 10.98 12.02
C PHE A 32 -4.01 11.54 11.55
N HIS A 33 -4.90 10.64 11.15
CA HIS A 33 -6.23 10.96 10.61
C HIS A 33 -7.26 9.99 11.18
N ASP A 34 -8.50 10.42 11.39
CA ASP A 34 -9.54 9.61 12.03
C ASP A 34 -10.51 8.95 11.02
N ARG A 35 -10.11 8.86 9.75
CA ARG A 35 -11.02 8.50 8.65
C ARG A 35 -11.55 7.06 8.74
N ALA A 36 -10.77 6.13 9.26
CA ALA A 36 -11.14 4.71 9.29
C ALA A 36 -12.11 4.41 10.44
N SER A 37 -13.38 4.16 10.11
CA SER A 37 -14.40 3.69 11.04
C SER A 37 -14.02 2.37 11.71
N GLU A 38 -14.69 2.04 12.81
CA GLU A 38 -14.45 0.76 13.49
C GLU A 38 -14.73 -0.44 12.57
N ALA A 39 -15.80 -0.38 11.77
CA ALA A 39 -16.14 -1.45 10.83
C ALA A 39 -15.06 -1.66 9.76
N GLU A 40 -14.48 -0.58 9.23
CA GLU A 40 -13.36 -0.66 8.28
C GLU A 40 -12.11 -1.26 8.94
N LEU A 41 -11.85 -0.93 10.22
CA LEU A 41 -10.75 -1.53 10.97
C LEU A 41 -10.97 -3.02 11.24
N GLN A 42 -12.20 -3.43 11.54
CA GLN A 42 -12.54 -4.85 11.70
C GLN A 42 -12.34 -5.62 10.39
N ALA A 43 -12.85 -5.07 9.27
CA ALA A 43 -12.69 -5.67 7.95
C ALA A 43 -11.21 -5.82 7.56
N PHE A 44 -10.41 -4.76 7.79
CA PHE A 44 -8.98 -4.78 7.54
C PHE A 44 -8.25 -5.86 8.34
N LEU A 45 -8.54 -6.00 9.63
CA LEU A 45 -7.92 -7.04 10.47
C LEU A 45 -8.31 -8.44 10.02
N ALA A 46 -9.59 -8.64 9.68
CA ALA A 46 -10.09 -9.93 9.18
C ALA A 46 -9.42 -10.33 7.86
N GLU A 47 -9.33 -9.39 6.92
CA GLU A 47 -8.65 -9.61 5.63
C GLU A 47 -7.16 -9.89 5.82
N ALA A 48 -6.47 -9.10 6.66
CA ALA A 48 -5.06 -9.33 6.95
C ALA A 48 -4.82 -10.74 7.54
N MET A 49 -5.66 -11.18 8.48
CA MET A 49 -5.55 -12.53 9.06
C MET A 49 -5.86 -13.63 8.02
N ALA A 50 -6.84 -13.42 7.14
CA ALA A 50 -7.14 -14.34 6.04
C ALA A 50 -5.97 -14.46 5.04
N GLU A 51 -5.22 -13.37 4.84
CA GLU A 51 -3.99 -13.34 4.04
C GLU A 51 -2.75 -13.92 4.78
N GLY A 52 -2.94 -14.47 5.99
CA GLY A 52 -1.89 -15.10 6.77
C GLY A 52 -1.10 -14.15 7.66
N ALA A 53 -1.62 -12.96 7.98
CA ALA A 53 -1.04 -12.12 9.01
C ALA A 53 -1.19 -12.78 10.39
N CYS A 54 -0.11 -12.70 11.18
CA CYS A 54 -0.13 -13.07 12.57
C CYS A 54 -0.43 -11.84 13.42
N LEU A 55 -1.28 -12.04 14.44
CA LEU A 55 -1.73 -11.00 15.33
C LEU A 55 -1.50 -11.40 16.79
N CYS A 56 -0.98 -10.47 17.59
CA CYS A 56 -0.84 -10.62 19.03
C CYS A 56 -1.27 -9.35 19.74
N ALA A 57 -1.88 -9.48 20.92
CA ALA A 57 -2.30 -8.35 21.74
C ALA A 57 -1.58 -8.34 23.08
N TYR A 58 -1.14 -7.17 23.52
CA TYR A 58 -0.76 -6.95 24.90
C TYR A 58 -2.01 -6.61 25.69
N ARG A 59 -2.33 -7.45 26.67
CA ARG A 59 -3.55 -7.32 27.48
C ARG A 59 -3.21 -6.97 28.93
N VAL A 60 -4.09 -6.17 29.53
CA VAL A 60 -4.16 -5.96 30.98
C VAL A 60 -5.53 -6.49 31.42
N GLY A 61 -5.53 -7.63 32.11
CA GLY A 61 -6.76 -8.42 32.26
C GLY A 61 -7.26 -8.91 30.90
N GLN A 62 -8.54 -8.68 30.60
CA GLN A 62 -9.17 -9.05 29.33
C GLN A 62 -9.13 -7.92 28.28
N VAL A 63 -8.63 -6.75 28.64
CA VAL A 63 -8.68 -5.56 27.77
C VAL A 63 -7.39 -5.45 26.95
N PRO A 64 -7.46 -5.41 25.61
CA PRO A 64 -6.30 -5.14 24.76
C PRO A 64 -5.86 -3.68 24.94
N ARG A 65 -4.56 -3.49 25.13
CA ARG A 65 -3.92 -2.17 25.31
C ARG A 65 -2.86 -1.87 24.26
N GLY A 66 -2.39 -2.90 23.56
CA GLY A 66 -1.50 -2.78 22.42
C GLY A 66 -1.64 -3.99 21.52
N TYR A 67 -1.15 -3.85 20.29
CA TYR A 67 -1.19 -4.90 19.28
C TYR A 67 0.16 -5.00 18.57
N LEU A 68 0.42 -6.19 18.04
CA LEU A 68 1.52 -6.48 17.14
C LEU A 68 0.94 -7.27 15.97
N MET A 69 1.16 -6.79 14.76
CA MET A 69 0.73 -7.45 13.53
C MET A 69 1.90 -7.56 12.57
N TRP A 70 2.10 -8.73 11.99
CA TRP A 70 3.09 -8.94 10.95
C TRP A 70 2.59 -9.98 9.94
N ARG A 71 3.12 -9.91 8.72
CA ARG A 71 2.91 -10.92 7.68
C ARG A 71 4.17 -11.07 6.86
N TRP A 72 4.39 -12.26 6.32
CA TRP A 72 5.49 -12.47 5.39
C TRP A 72 5.13 -11.82 4.06
N ARG A 73 6.01 -10.95 3.53
CA ARG A 73 5.88 -10.52 2.14
C ARG A 73 6.51 -11.59 1.28
N LEU A 74 5.70 -12.29 0.48
CA LEU A 74 6.24 -13.06 -0.63
C LEU A 74 6.97 -12.07 -1.54
N SER A 75 8.28 -12.19 -1.62
CA SER A 75 9.08 -11.45 -2.59
C SER A 75 8.54 -11.75 -3.97
N GLU A 76 8.02 -10.76 -4.69
CA GLU A 76 7.81 -10.92 -6.13
C GLU A 76 9.14 -11.39 -6.75
N PRO A 77 9.15 -12.42 -7.61
CA PRO A 77 10.34 -12.70 -8.41
C PRO A 77 10.70 -11.42 -9.18
N PRO A 78 12.00 -11.10 -9.37
CA PRO A 78 12.40 -9.90 -10.07
C PRO A 78 11.70 -9.89 -11.43
N ARG A 79 10.90 -8.85 -11.66
CA ARG A 79 10.20 -8.63 -12.92
C ARG A 79 11.29 -8.63 -13.98
N SER A 80 11.37 -9.70 -14.78
CA SER A 80 12.25 -9.76 -15.93
C SER A 80 11.82 -8.59 -16.80
N SER A 81 12.61 -7.52 -16.76
CA SER A 81 12.53 -6.45 -17.72
C SER A 81 12.91 -7.08 -19.05
N THR A 82 11.91 -7.61 -19.76
CA THR A 82 11.99 -7.86 -21.19
C THR A 82 12.16 -6.50 -21.82
N ARG A 83 13.41 -6.05 -21.87
CA ARG A 83 13.86 -4.96 -22.71
C ARG A 83 13.54 -5.39 -24.13
N SER A 84 12.38 -4.97 -24.62
CA SER A 84 12.04 -5.06 -26.03
C SER A 84 13.11 -4.28 -26.77
N ALA A 85 14.09 -5.00 -27.33
CA ALA A 85 15.05 -4.42 -28.24
C ALA A 85 14.26 -4.03 -29.49
N THR A 86 13.90 -2.76 -29.60
CA THR A 86 13.47 -2.19 -30.88
C THR A 86 14.62 -2.39 -31.86
N PRO A 87 14.43 -3.11 -32.99
CA PRO A 87 15.46 -3.21 -33.99
C PRO A 87 15.72 -1.82 -34.57
N CYS A 88 16.98 -1.42 -34.55
CA CYS A 88 17.45 -0.17 -35.13
C CYS A 88 17.38 -0.32 -36.66
N SER A 89 16.35 0.27 -37.27
CA SER A 89 16.23 0.34 -38.73
C SER A 89 17.31 1.27 -39.28
N SER A 90 18.31 0.71 -39.93
CA SER A 90 19.32 1.44 -40.71
C SER A 90 18.65 2.10 -41.92
N THR A 91 18.50 3.43 -41.91
CA THR A 91 18.16 4.19 -43.12
C THR A 91 19.46 4.56 -43.83
N SER A 92 19.76 3.81 -44.88
CA SER A 92 20.78 4.12 -45.88
C SER A 92 20.49 5.49 -46.52
N GLY A 93 21.52 6.33 -46.58
CA GLY A 93 21.45 7.65 -47.20
C GLY A 93 21.10 7.60 -48.68
N SER A 94 20.43 8.65 -49.14
CA SER A 94 20.43 9.09 -50.53
C SER A 94 20.31 10.61 -50.58
N SER A 95 21.18 11.17 -51.41
CA SER A 95 21.66 12.56 -51.51
C SER A 95 20.60 13.61 -51.90
N PRO A 96 20.87 14.92 -51.71
CA PRO A 96 19.93 16.02 -51.97
C PRO A 96 20.04 16.53 -53.41
N ARG A 97 18.91 16.76 -54.09
CA ARG A 97 18.83 17.59 -55.31
C ARG A 97 17.47 18.28 -55.42
N GLY A 98 17.52 19.61 -55.59
CA GLY A 98 16.44 20.47 -56.10
C GLY A 98 15.31 20.71 -55.10
N GLY A 99 14.85 21.92 -54.79
CA GLY A 99 14.77 23.13 -55.59
C GLY A 99 13.33 23.64 -55.47
N GLY A 100 13.14 24.94 -55.28
CA GLY A 100 11.83 25.58 -55.48
C GLY A 100 11.06 25.99 -54.22
N ALA A 101 11.29 27.24 -53.83
CA ALA A 101 10.31 28.32 -53.70
C ALA A 101 8.93 28.12 -53.01
N ALA A 102 8.59 29.21 -52.29
CA ALA A 102 7.28 29.82 -52.11
C ALA A 102 6.38 29.30 -50.98
N TRP A 103 6.38 30.06 -49.88
CA TRP A 103 5.21 30.19 -49.00
C TRP A 103 4.65 31.61 -49.13
N ARG A 104 3.41 31.70 -49.65
CA ARG A 104 2.48 32.82 -49.52
C ARG A 104 1.37 32.40 -48.55
N GLY A 105 0.77 33.39 -47.88
CA GLY A 105 -0.52 33.31 -47.19
C GLY A 105 -0.36 32.93 -45.71
N ALA A 106 -0.94 33.63 -44.74
CA ALA A 106 -1.98 34.66 -44.74
C ALA A 106 -1.76 35.60 -43.54
#